data_AF-A0A816ZML0-F1
#
_entry.id   AF-A0A816ZML0-F1
#
_cell.length_a   1.000
_cell.length_b   1.000
_cell.length_c   1.000
_cell.angle_alpha   90.00
_cell.angle_beta   90.00
_cell.angle_gamma   90.00
#
_symmetry.space_group_name_H-M   'P 1'
#
loop_
_entity.id
_entity.type
_entity.pdbx_description
1 polymer ?
#
loop_
_entity_poly.entity_id
_entity_poly.type
_entity_poly.pdbx_seq_one_letter_code
_entity_poly.pdbx_strand_id
1 'polypeptide(L)'
;MLNFWNDILQNFHRVSKVLQNEDINLETCANLYAPLADLLCTSRVEFERYEAITKEMLPDVDYKAATTLKRIRKKVPNDGDIPEVCMNARDKFGIETFYTIVDKLG
;
A
#
# COMPACT_ATOMS: atom_id res chain seq x y z
N MET A 1 2.82 -4.22 -6.13
CA MET A 1 3.40 -3.88 -4.79
C MET A 1 4.91 -3.70 -4.78
N LEU A 2 5.68 -4.45 -5.57
CA LEU A 2 7.14 -4.29 -5.60
C LEU A 2 7.54 -2.85 -5.93
N ASN A 3 6.93 -2.27 -6.96
CA ASN A 3 7.19 -0.89 -7.38
C ASN A 3 6.81 0.15 -6.31
N PHE A 4 5.71 -0.09 -5.58
CA PHE A 4 5.35 0.75 -4.44
C PHE A 4 6.48 0.77 -3.39
N TRP A 5 6.94 -0.39 -2.94
CA TRP A 5 8.00 -0.46 -1.94
C TRP A 5 9.32 0.10 -2.46
N ASN A 6 9.65 -0.16 -3.73
CA ASN A 6 10.83 0.40 -4.35
C ASN A 6 10.78 1.94 -4.37
N ASP A 7 9.67 2.54 -4.80
CA ASP A 7 9.50 3.99 -4.85
C ASP A 7 9.63 4.63 -3.45
N ILE A 8 9.00 4.03 -2.43
CA ILE A 8 9.09 4.48 -1.04
C ILE A 8 10.53 4.38 -0.54
N LEU A 9 11.14 3.20 -0.60
CA LEU A 9 12.48 2.96 -0.05
C LEU A 9 13.55 3.82 -0.74
N GLN A 10 13.46 4.02 -2.05
CA GLN A 10 14.41 4.86 -2.77
C GLN A 10 14.32 6.34 -2.34
N ASN A 11 13.11 6.88 -2.16
CA ASN A 11 12.94 8.27 -1.73
C ASN A 11 13.41 8.48 -0.29
N PHE A 12 13.05 7.57 0.62
CA PHE A 12 13.53 7.61 2.00
C PHE A 12 15.06 7.48 2.08
N HIS A 13 15.65 6.58 1.29
CA HIS A 13 17.11 6.44 1.21
C HIS A 13 17.79 7.71 0.68
N ARG A 14 17.20 8.33 -0.36
CA ARG A 14 17.72 9.60 -0.91
C ARG A 14 17.73 10.69 0.16
N VAL A 15 16.61 10.89 0.86
CA VAL A 15 16.54 11.90 1.92
C VAL A 15 17.49 11.57 3.07
N SER A 16 17.55 10.31 3.50
CA SER A 16 18.46 9.86 4.55
C SER A 16 19.93 10.17 4.22
N LYS A 17 20.36 9.93 2.98
CA LYS A 17 21.71 10.30 2.52
C LYS A 17 21.99 11.79 2.60
N VAL A 18 21.00 12.63 2.25
CA VAL A 18 21.17 14.09 2.31
C VAL A 18 21.25 14.56 3.77
N LEU A 19 20.39 14.02 4.65
CA LEU A 19 20.38 14.34 6.07
C LEU A 19 21.68 13.97 6.81
N GLN A 20 22.42 12.97 6.31
CA GLN A 20 23.70 12.54 6.89
C GLN A 20 24.89 13.39 6.42
N ASN A 21 24.68 14.40 5.59
CA ASN A 21 25.73 15.32 5.15
C ASN A 21 26.12 16.28 6.30
N GLU A 22 27.42 16.43 6.56
CA GLU A 22 27.96 17.31 7.62
C GLU A 22 27.64 18.78 7.37
N ASP A 23 27.49 19.19 6.10
CA ASP A 23 27.26 20.58 5.70
C ASP A 23 25.76 20.95 5.59
N ILE A 24 24.85 20.08 6.02
CA ILE A 24 23.41 20.34 5.89
C ILE A 24 22.94 21.41 6.88
N ASN A 25 22.16 22.38 6.39
CA ASN A 25 21.52 23.38 7.24
C ASN A 25 20.10 22.94 7.66
N LEU A 26 19.62 23.52 8.76
CA LEU A 26 18.32 23.17 9.34
C LEU A 26 17.14 23.43 8.39
N GLU A 27 17.23 24.49 7.58
CA GLU A 27 16.21 24.82 6.57
C GLU A 27 16.08 23.71 5.52
N THR A 28 17.22 23.21 5.01
CA THR A 28 17.25 22.10 4.06
C THR A 28 16.70 20.83 4.70
N CYS A 29 17.06 20.54 5.96
CA CYS A 29 16.48 19.42 6.69
C CYS A 29 14.95 19.49 6.74
N ALA A 30 14.39 20.65 7.11
CA ALA A 30 12.94 20.85 7.17
C ALA A 30 12.28 20.67 5.79
N ASN A 31 12.90 21.21 4.75
CA ASN A 31 12.39 21.15 3.37
C ASN A 31 12.42 19.74 2.76
N LEU A 32 13.21 18.81 3.30
CA LEU A 32 13.26 17.43 2.82
C LEU A 32 12.09 16.56 3.30
N TYR A 33 11.40 16.96 4.38
CA TYR A 33 10.26 16.19 4.90
C TYR A 33 8.98 16.43 4.09
N ALA A 34 8.77 17.63 3.55
CA ALA A 34 7.56 17.94 2.77
C ALA A 34 7.40 17.02 1.53
N PRO A 35 8.45 16.79 0.70
CA PRO A 35 8.38 15.83 -0.40
C PRO A 35 8.11 14.39 0.04
N LEU A 36 8.57 13.98 1.23
CA LEU A 36 8.27 12.64 1.75
C LEU A 36 6.80 12.51 2.16
N ALA A 37 6.25 13.53 2.83
CA ALA A 37 4.84 13.57 3.17
C ALA A 37 3.95 13.55 1.90
N ASP A 38 4.30 14.37 0.90
CA ASP A 38 3.61 14.40 -0.38
C ASP A 38 3.67 13.06 -1.11
N LEU A 39 4.82 12.38 -1.07
CA LEU A 39 4.97 11.04 -1.64
C LEU A 39 4.01 10.05 -0.99
N LEU A 40 3.90 10.05 0.35
CA LEU A 40 3.01 9.15 1.09
C LEU A 40 1.54 9.44 0.77
N CYS A 41 1.14 10.71 0.82
CA CYS A 41 -0.21 11.14 0.44
C CYS A 41 -0.57 10.73 -0.98
N THR A 42 0.34 10.96 -1.94
CA THR A 42 0.13 10.59 -3.35
C THR A 42 0.08 9.08 -3.52
N SER A 43 0.96 8.33 -2.84
CA SER A 43 0.99 6.87 -2.95
C SER A 43 -0.35 6.22 -2.59
N ARG A 44 -1.12 6.84 -1.69
CA ARG A 44 -2.45 6.37 -1.28
C ARG A 44 -3.45 6.30 -2.43
N VAL A 45 -3.42 7.25 -3.36
CA VAL A 45 -4.35 7.31 -4.50
C VAL A 45 -3.82 6.55 -5.72
N GLU A 46 -2.54 6.20 -5.73
CA GLU A 46 -1.86 5.55 -6.85
C GLU A 46 -1.96 4.01 -6.86
N PHE A 47 -2.91 3.44 -6.11
CA PHE A 47 -3.11 1.98 -6.04
C PHE A 47 -3.23 1.35 -7.44
N GLU A 48 -4.05 1.95 -8.29
CA GLU A 48 -4.32 1.49 -9.66
C GLU A 48 -3.08 1.52 -10.53
N ARG A 49 -2.26 2.57 -10.42
CA ARG A 49 -0.98 2.67 -11.12
C ARG A 49 -0.05 1.53 -10.70
N TYR A 50 0.11 1.30 -9.40
CA TYR A 50 0.99 0.24 -8.91
C TYR A 50 0.49 -1.16 -9.28
N GLU A 51 -0.82 -1.37 -9.28
CA GLU A 51 -1.44 -2.62 -9.73
C GLU A 51 -1.19 -2.86 -11.21
N ALA A 52 -1.44 -1.85 -12.06
CA ALA A 52 -1.27 -1.95 -13.51
C ALA A 52 0.17 -2.32 -13.89
N ILE A 53 1.16 -1.61 -13.34
CA ILE A 53 2.57 -1.91 -13.61
C ILE A 53 2.94 -3.32 -13.10
N THR A 54 2.39 -3.75 -11.95
CA THR A 54 2.66 -5.10 -11.45
C THR A 54 2.09 -6.16 -12.39
N LYS A 55 0.88 -5.97 -12.91
CA LYS A 55 0.23 -6.90 -13.86
C LYS A 55 0.92 -6.92 -15.22
N GLU A 56 1.48 -5.79 -15.66
CA GLU A 56 2.31 -5.74 -16.87
C GLU A 56 3.60 -6.55 -16.70
N MET A 57 4.27 -6.44 -15.56
CA MET A 57 5.52 -7.16 -15.29
C MET A 57 5.32 -8.63 -14.92
N LEU A 58 4.20 -8.96 -14.27
CA LEU A 58 3.88 -10.28 -13.73
C LEU A 58 2.43 -10.67 -14.08
N PRO A 59 2.13 -10.98 -15.35
CA PRO A 59 0.76 -11.21 -15.81
C PRO A 59 0.12 -12.46 -15.19
N ASP A 60 0.92 -13.46 -14.83
CA ASP A 60 0.44 -14.73 -14.28
C ASP A 60 0.22 -14.70 -12.76
N VAL A 61 0.52 -13.57 -12.11
CA VAL A 61 0.39 -13.43 -10.65
C VAL A 61 -0.95 -12.81 -10.29
N ASP A 62 -1.73 -13.52 -9.48
CA ASP A 62 -2.99 -13.03 -8.91
C ASP A 62 -2.88 -12.78 -7.41
N TYR A 63 -3.87 -12.09 -6.86
CA TYR A 63 -4.02 -11.86 -5.43
C TYR A 63 -4.13 -13.17 -4.67
N LYS A 64 -3.47 -13.26 -3.51
CA LYS A 64 -3.56 -14.44 -2.61
C LYS A 64 -5.01 -14.82 -2.27
N ALA A 65 -5.89 -13.82 -2.14
CA ALA A 65 -7.30 -14.06 -1.86
C ALA A 65 -8.07 -14.66 -3.04
N ALA A 66 -7.57 -14.59 -4.27
CA ALA A 66 -8.17 -15.21 -5.45
C ALA A 66 -7.97 -16.74 -5.46
N THR A 67 -6.88 -17.23 -4.89
CA THR A 67 -6.54 -18.66 -4.81
C THR A 67 -6.96 -19.32 -3.49
N THR A 68 -7.37 -18.52 -2.50
CA THR A 68 -7.78 -19.03 -1.19
C THR A 68 -9.26 -19.42 -1.22
N LEU A 69 -9.57 -20.66 -0.83
CA LEU A 69 -10.95 -21.14 -0.66
C LEU A 69 -11.75 -20.20 0.27
N LYS A 70 -12.92 -19.76 -0.19
CA LYS A 70 -13.83 -18.95 0.61
C LYS A 70 -14.24 -19.72 1.86
N ARG A 71 -13.93 -19.17 3.03
CA ARG A 71 -14.30 -19.76 4.31
C ARG A 71 -15.76 -19.43 4.58
N ILE A 72 -16.66 -20.38 4.29
CA ILE A 72 -18.09 -20.22 4.56
C ILE A 72 -18.31 -20.10 6.06
N ARG A 73 -18.88 -18.99 6.52
CA ARG A 73 -19.26 -18.82 7.93
C ARG A 73 -20.27 -19.88 8.34
N LYS A 74 -20.05 -20.51 9.50
CA LYS A 74 -21.08 -21.35 10.14
C LYS A 74 -22.17 -20.44 10.71
N LYS A 75 -23.41 -20.54 10.20
CA LYS A 75 -24.57 -19.84 10.76
C LYS A 75 -24.85 -20.34 12.19
N VAL A 76 -25.04 -19.42 13.13
CA VAL A 76 -25.46 -19.72 14.52
C VAL A 76 -26.97 -19.45 14.66
N PRO A 77 -27.71 -20.10 15.59
CA PRO A 77 -29.12 -19.79 15.80
C PRO A 77 -29.27 -18.30 16.14
N ASN A 78 -30.16 -17.60 15.43
CA ASN A 78 -30.43 -16.15 15.52
C ASN A 78 -29.54 -15.21 14.65
N ASP A 79 -28.74 -15.72 13.70
CA ASP A 79 -27.92 -14.88 12.79
C ASP A 79 -28.72 -14.05 11.76
N GLY A 80 -30.03 -14.29 11.63
CA GLY A 80 -30.85 -13.71 10.54
C GLY A 80 -30.40 -14.16 9.15
N ASP A 81 -31.00 -13.59 8.11
CA ASP A 81 -30.62 -13.83 6.70
C ASP A 81 -29.74 -12.69 6.17
N ILE A 82 -28.66 -12.38 6.90
CA ILE A 82 -27.69 -11.37 6.48
C ILE A 82 -26.78 -12.00 5.40
N PRO A 83 -26.74 -11.46 4.18
CA PRO A 83 -25.86 -11.97 3.14
C PRO A 83 -24.38 -11.77 3.52
N GLU A 84 -23.57 -12.79 3.28
CA GLU A 84 -22.14 -12.77 3.53
C GLU A 84 -21.48 -11.77 2.56
N VAL A 85 -20.85 -10.71 3.09
CA VAL A 85 -20.16 -9.70 2.28
C VAL A 85 -18.90 -10.31 1.67
N CYS A 86 -19.03 -10.80 0.43
CA CYS A 86 -17.90 -11.28 -0.35
C CYS A 86 -17.25 -10.14 -1.12
N MET A 87 -16.14 -9.61 -0.60
CA MET A 87 -15.29 -8.70 -1.38
C MET A 87 -14.48 -9.49 -2.42
N ASN A 88 -14.24 -8.87 -3.58
CA ASN A 88 -13.32 -9.45 -4.57
C ASN A 88 -11.87 -9.37 -4.04
N ALA A 89 -10.96 -10.17 -4.61
CA ALA A 89 -9.60 -10.29 -4.12
C ALA A 89 -8.79 -8.98 -4.22
N ARG A 90 -9.07 -8.16 -5.26
CA ARG A 90 -8.47 -6.84 -5.48
C ARG A 90 -8.84 -5.86 -4.37
N ASP A 91 -10.14 -5.70 -4.12
CA ASP A 91 -10.66 -4.74 -3.15
C ASP A 91 -10.28 -5.16 -1.73
N LYS A 92 -10.31 -6.48 -1.45
CA LYS A 92 -9.80 -7.02 -0.20
C LYS A 92 -8.33 -6.65 0.02
N PHE A 93 -7.49 -6.83 -1.00
CA PHE A 93 -6.08 -6.44 -0.92
C PHE A 93 -5.91 -4.93 -0.75
N GLY A 94 -6.64 -4.13 -1.53
CA GLY A 94 -6.61 -2.67 -1.46
C GLY A 94 -6.93 -2.16 -0.05
N ILE A 95 -8.05 -2.61 0.53
CA ILE A 95 -8.54 -2.16 1.82
C ILE A 95 -7.73 -2.73 2.98
N GLU A 96 -7.57 -4.05 3.04
CA GLU A 96 -6.98 -4.67 4.22
C GLU A 96 -5.46 -4.51 4.25
N THR A 97 -4.81 -4.39 3.09
CA THR A 97 -3.35 -4.39 2.98
C THR A 97 -2.80 -3.05 2.49
N PHE A 98 -3.14 -2.61 1.28
CA PHE A 98 -2.48 -1.46 0.67
C PHE A 98 -2.74 -0.17 1.45
N TYR A 99 -4.01 0.20 1.65
CA TYR A 99 -4.35 1.41 2.39
C TYR A 99 -3.87 1.34 3.84
N THR A 100 -3.99 0.18 4.49
CA THR A 100 -3.44 -0.02 5.84
C THR A 100 -1.93 0.22 5.92
N ILE A 101 -1.16 -0.15 4.89
CA ILE A 101 0.30 0.12 4.85
C ILE A 101 0.55 1.62 4.71
N VAL A 102 -0.13 2.27 3.77
CA VAL A 102 0.07 3.70 3.51
C VAL A 102 -0.35 4.55 4.72
N ASP A 103 -1.51 4.24 5.31
CA ASP A 103 -2.05 4.93 6.49
C ASP A 103 -1.20 4.71 7.76
N LYS A 104 -0.29 3.72 7.76
CA LYS A 104 0.69 3.53 8.85
C LYS A 104 2.01 4.25 8.60
N LEU A 105 2.30 4.59 7.35
CA LEU A 105 3.53 5.27 6.96
C LEU A 105 3.37 6.80 7.03
N GLY A 106 2.20 7.33 6.69
CA GLY A 106 1.84 8.75 6.83
C GLY A 106 1.34 9.07 8.23
#